data_AF-A0A161VIE6-F1
#
_entry.id   AF-A0A161VIE6-F1
#
_cell.length_a   1.000
_cell.length_b   1.000
_cell.length_c   1.000
_cell.angle_alpha   90.00
_cell.angle_beta   90.00
_cell.angle_gamma   90.00
#
_symmetry.space_group_name_H-M   'P 1'
#
loop_
_entity.id
_entity.type
_entity.pdbx_description
1 polymer ?
#
loop_
_entity_poly.entity_id
_entity_poly.type
_entity_poly.pdbx_seq_one_letter_code
_entity_poly.pdbx_strand_id
1 'polypeptide(L)'
;MVAISFPGISSKGKGVMIGIFLLGMLFLLGVTGAPSQGNGMVVPIEYNWDPANPPLWSLRPEDRDAFTMDKSSAVRKRGNEAKIAGFTPLNYTWNPQDPPLWTIRPEDRNKYLTSSLGTHHIATQNIDDNPVPCANKDRPATLYYAYGAKECPPKNKFLPFKQGKMRFDTCEGWNKNKYDDGGCTSFCETSTKFEWAQEVPFSHSECHYPIKCGMTETDSVNSGWTVGVGAKVQFWKALKIGVTGGWHHSWGTTKGKKWDVDLKEGECGYFTFVPVKKVVCGGITEPSSPPGWGDFGFCNSYPRNFQYCDNQLWTIKDHNNPKDVQTEIPDGTIIFVYTDCLTRLPLPMSKQDPVYRAPGVALNHDILDSIQEGWVWNTCYLWDMGVKDQLSLYIHGSGFKDSMIGPKGYKLIERVSHCVRASEGVMKDVEFAWFYSGYPGDDAKRTGAVWVFMADVPNNIRPGCLGEAIMELGGTTMDNCVGDKFEQ
;
A
#
# COMPACT_ATOMS: atom_id res chain seq x y z
N MET A 1 -36.71 20.16 27.26
CA MET A 1 -36.54 20.45 28.69
C MET A 1 -36.19 19.16 29.42
N VAL A 2 -34.90 18.93 29.68
CA VAL A 2 -34.34 18.31 30.89
C VAL A 2 -32.92 18.87 30.94
N ALA A 3 -32.63 19.70 31.94
CA ALA A 3 -31.34 20.33 32.14
C ALA A 3 -30.55 19.52 33.16
N ILE A 4 -29.33 19.10 32.80
CA ILE A 4 -28.37 18.50 33.72
C ILE A 4 -27.35 19.58 34.06
N SER A 5 -27.42 20.09 35.29
CA SER A 5 -26.47 21.06 35.84
C SER A 5 -25.30 20.34 36.50
N PHE A 6 -24.06 20.67 36.10
CA PHE A 6 -22.86 20.29 36.83
C PHE A 6 -22.53 21.35 37.91
N PRO A 7 -22.21 20.95 39.16
CA PRO A 7 -21.86 21.89 40.20
C PRO A 7 -20.44 22.47 40.00
N GLY A 8 -20.29 23.70 40.50
CA GLY A 8 -19.17 24.61 40.21
C GLY A 8 -17.77 24.07 40.53
N ILE A 9 -16.88 24.26 39.57
CA ILE A 9 -15.45 23.98 39.69
C ILE A 9 -14.78 25.12 40.47
N SER A 10 -14.19 24.75 41.60
CA SER A 10 -13.37 25.58 42.49
C SER A 10 -12.15 26.18 41.78
N SER A 11 -11.86 27.44 42.05
CA SER A 11 -10.81 28.27 41.40
C SER A 11 -9.37 27.86 41.72
N LYS A 12 -9.14 26.79 42.51
CA LYS A 12 -7.80 26.29 42.85
C LYS A 12 -7.25 25.18 41.94
N GLY A 13 -7.99 24.77 40.89
CA GLY A 13 -7.58 23.67 39.98
C GLY A 13 -6.84 24.06 38.69
N LYS A 14 -6.74 25.36 38.35
CA LYS A 14 -6.18 25.78 37.04
C LYS A 14 -4.66 25.62 36.94
N GLY A 15 -3.92 25.72 38.06
CA GLY A 15 -2.46 25.58 38.06
C GLY A 15 -1.97 24.15 37.83
N VAL A 16 -2.69 23.15 38.36
CA VAL A 16 -2.30 21.74 38.27
C VAL A 16 -2.55 21.18 36.87
N MET A 17 -3.64 21.59 36.21
CA MET A 17 -3.93 21.15 34.83
C MET A 17 -2.97 21.78 33.81
N ILE A 18 -2.52 23.03 34.01
CA ILE A 18 -1.49 23.65 33.17
C ILE A 18 -0.12 23.01 33.42
N GLY A 19 0.20 22.63 34.66
CA GLY A 19 1.43 21.90 34.99
C GLY A 19 1.50 20.52 34.35
N ILE A 20 0.40 19.76 34.34
CA ILE A 20 0.33 18.44 33.67
C ILE A 20 0.36 18.58 32.15
N PHE A 21 -0.28 19.61 31.58
CA PHE A 21 -0.20 19.88 30.14
C PHE A 21 1.21 20.29 29.68
N LEU A 22 1.92 21.07 30.51
CA LEU A 22 3.30 21.49 30.22
C LEU A 22 4.31 20.34 30.44
N LEU A 23 4.09 19.46 31.43
CA LEU A 23 4.90 18.24 31.59
C LEU A 23 4.67 17.26 30.42
N GLY A 24 3.43 17.14 29.93
CA GLY A 24 3.10 16.35 28.74
C GLY A 24 3.74 16.91 27.46
N MET A 25 3.78 18.24 27.30
CA MET A 25 4.49 18.91 26.20
C MET A 25 6.02 18.75 26.31
N LEU A 26 6.59 18.80 27.51
CA LEU A 26 8.03 18.57 27.72
C LEU A 26 8.45 17.12 27.47
N PHE A 27 7.59 16.14 27.78
CA PHE A 27 7.81 14.73 27.39
C PHE A 27 7.65 14.50 25.88
N LEU A 28 6.80 15.27 25.20
CA LEU A 28 6.64 15.21 23.74
C LEU A 28 7.76 15.93 22.97
N LEU A 29 8.49 16.86 23.61
CA LEU A 29 9.59 17.60 23.00
C LEU A 29 10.99 17.03 23.33
N GLY A 30 11.08 16.06 24.25
CA GLY A 30 12.33 15.48 24.74
C GLY A 30 12.85 14.24 24.00
N VAL A 31 12.17 13.74 22.96
CA VAL A 31 12.62 12.60 22.16
C VAL A 31 13.01 13.08 20.76
N THR A 32 14.13 13.79 20.66
CA THR A 32 14.79 14.09 19.39
C THR A 32 16.12 13.34 19.35
N GLY A 33 16.10 12.14 18.80
CA GLY A 33 17.27 11.27 18.72
C GLY A 33 17.00 9.92 18.04
N ALA A 34 16.30 9.93 16.90
CA ALA A 34 16.30 8.92 15.82
C ALA A 34 15.12 9.24 14.88
N PRO A 35 15.24 9.11 13.54
CA PRO A 35 14.12 9.28 12.63
C PRO A 35 13.19 8.05 12.72
N SER A 36 12.43 7.97 13.80
CA SER A 36 11.17 7.22 13.80
C SER A 36 10.25 7.93 12.82
N GLN A 37 9.79 7.23 11.78
CA GLN A 37 8.70 7.70 10.91
C GLN A 37 7.45 7.96 11.77
N GLY A 38 7.39 9.16 12.34
CA GLY A 38 6.27 9.69 13.08
C GLY A 38 5.19 10.06 12.08
N ASN A 39 4.26 9.13 11.89
CA ASN A 39 3.05 9.13 11.07
C ASN A 39 3.17 8.11 9.96
N GLY A 40 2.42 7.01 10.08
CA GLY A 40 2.13 6.05 9.00
C GLY A 40 1.32 6.66 7.85
N MET A 41 1.60 7.92 7.47
CA MET A 41 1.25 8.47 6.18
C MET A 41 2.24 7.91 5.16
N VAL A 42 1.86 6.79 4.54
CA VAL A 42 2.31 6.52 3.19
C VAL A 42 1.76 7.68 2.35
N VAL A 43 2.63 8.56 1.87
CA VAL A 43 2.25 9.54 0.84
C VAL A 43 2.21 8.74 -0.46
N PRO A 44 1.03 8.43 -1.05
CA PRO A 44 1.02 7.90 -2.40
C PRO A 44 1.49 9.05 -3.29
N ILE A 45 2.70 8.91 -3.81
CA ILE A 45 3.16 9.75 -4.91
C ILE A 45 2.31 9.34 -6.11
N GLU A 46 1.34 10.19 -6.50
CA GLU A 46 0.71 10.08 -7.81
C GLU A 46 1.78 10.31 -8.87
N TYR A 47 2.29 9.24 -9.47
CA TYR A 47 3.17 9.35 -10.61
C TYR A 47 2.35 9.63 -11.86
N ASN A 48 2.46 10.88 -12.32
CA ASN A 48 2.08 11.30 -13.66
C ASN A 48 3.16 10.84 -14.65
N TRP A 49 3.28 9.54 -14.90
CA TRP A 49 4.18 9.04 -15.96
C TRP A 49 3.54 9.25 -17.34
N ASP A 50 4.34 9.62 -18.33
CA ASP A 50 3.88 9.85 -19.71
C ASP A 50 3.35 8.54 -20.31
N PRO A 51 2.05 8.40 -20.56
CA PRO A 51 1.49 7.17 -21.12
C PRO A 51 1.95 6.90 -22.55
N ALA A 52 2.51 7.90 -23.24
CA ALA A 52 3.14 7.73 -24.54
C ALA A 52 4.56 7.16 -24.45
N ASN A 53 5.16 7.14 -23.25
CA ASN A 53 6.46 6.56 -22.94
C ASN A 53 6.38 5.76 -21.63
N PRO A 54 5.58 4.67 -21.60
CA PRO A 54 5.51 3.82 -20.43
C PRO A 54 6.91 3.26 -20.15
N PRO A 55 7.35 3.19 -18.88
CA PRO A 55 8.61 2.56 -18.55
C PRO A 55 8.65 1.14 -19.12
N LEU A 56 9.77 0.73 -19.72
CA LEU A 56 9.94 -0.55 -20.44
C LEU A 56 9.53 -1.80 -19.63
N TRP A 57 9.51 -1.70 -18.30
CA TRP A 57 9.09 -2.76 -17.39
C TRP A 57 7.57 -2.91 -17.21
N SER A 58 6.78 -1.94 -17.68
CA SER A 58 5.31 -1.98 -17.68
C SER A 58 4.71 -2.56 -18.98
N LEU A 59 5.56 -2.79 -19.99
CA LEU A 59 5.18 -3.46 -21.23
C LEU A 59 5.27 -4.98 -21.06
N ARG A 60 4.38 -5.71 -21.71
CA ARG A 60 4.48 -7.18 -21.76
C ARG A 60 5.80 -7.57 -22.43
N PRO A 61 6.43 -8.70 -22.06
CA PRO A 61 7.65 -9.16 -22.73
C PRO A 61 7.53 -9.22 -24.26
N GLU A 62 6.37 -9.65 -24.77
CA GLU A 62 6.06 -9.69 -26.21
C GLU A 62 5.91 -8.30 -26.86
N ASP A 63 5.50 -7.28 -26.10
CA ASP A 63 5.38 -5.89 -26.56
C ASP A 63 6.71 -5.13 -26.45
N ARG A 64 7.62 -5.59 -25.58
CA ARG A 64 8.96 -5.01 -25.37
C ARG A 64 9.85 -5.17 -26.59
N ASP A 65 9.76 -6.32 -27.27
CA ASP A 65 10.50 -6.59 -28.50
C ASP A 65 9.96 -5.73 -29.66
N ALA A 66 8.64 -5.50 -29.73
CA ALA A 66 8.03 -4.60 -30.70
C ALA A 66 8.35 -3.11 -30.44
N PHE A 67 8.50 -2.72 -29.18
CA PHE A 67 8.85 -1.35 -28.76
C PHE A 67 10.32 -1.00 -29.01
N THR A 68 11.21 -1.99 -28.95
CA THR A 68 12.66 -1.82 -29.18
C THR A 68 13.05 -2.00 -30.66
N MET A 69 12.21 -2.66 -31.46
CA MET A 69 12.36 -2.80 -32.91
C MET A 69 11.72 -1.62 -33.66
N ASP A 70 12.49 -0.54 -33.79
CA ASP A 70 12.29 0.71 -34.57
C ASP A 70 11.29 0.66 -35.77
N LYS A 71 9.98 0.61 -35.50
CA LYS A 71 8.91 1.01 -36.43
C LYS A 71 8.30 2.34 -35.98
N SER A 72 9.15 3.36 -35.95
CA SER A 72 8.85 4.76 -35.62
C SER A 72 7.87 5.48 -36.59
N SER A 73 7.25 4.77 -37.54
CA SER A 73 6.36 5.36 -38.55
C SER A 73 4.88 5.46 -38.16
N ALA A 74 4.43 4.79 -37.10
CA ALA A 74 3.02 4.86 -36.65
C ALA A 74 2.71 6.03 -35.69
N VAL A 75 3.73 6.72 -35.16
CA VAL A 75 3.55 7.78 -34.14
C VAL A 75 3.66 9.21 -34.72
N ARG A 76 3.94 9.35 -36.02
CA ARG A 76 4.23 10.66 -36.62
C ARG A 76 3.05 11.27 -37.38
N LYS A 77 1.97 11.61 -36.67
CA LYS A 77 1.07 12.74 -37.02
C LYS A 77 0.45 13.32 -35.73
N ARG A 78 1.23 14.13 -35.00
CA ARG A 78 0.68 15.07 -34.02
C ARG A 78 0.34 16.38 -34.72
N GLY A 79 -0.93 16.80 -34.62
CA GLY A 79 -1.31 18.20 -34.76
C GLY A 79 -0.94 18.98 -33.49
N ASN A 80 -0.59 20.25 -33.65
CA ASN A 80 -0.01 21.14 -32.62
C ASN A 80 -1.01 21.61 -31.53
N GLU A 81 -2.04 20.85 -31.19
CA GLU A 81 -3.04 21.25 -30.17
C GLU A 81 -2.98 20.34 -28.93
N ALA A 82 -1.87 20.45 -28.18
CA ALA A 82 -1.66 19.73 -26.92
C ALA A 82 -2.39 20.42 -25.74
N LYS A 83 -3.73 20.39 -25.73
CA LYS A 83 -4.52 20.82 -24.55
C LYS A 83 -5.52 19.82 -24.00
N ILE A 84 -5.66 18.63 -24.61
CA ILE A 84 -6.49 17.55 -24.06
C ILE A 84 -5.80 16.21 -24.40
N ALA A 85 -4.82 15.80 -23.59
CA ALA A 85 -4.39 14.41 -23.58
C ALA A 85 -5.44 13.62 -22.79
N GLY A 86 -6.50 13.21 -23.47
CA GLY A 86 -7.46 12.27 -22.91
C GLY A 86 -6.79 10.91 -22.72
N PHE A 87 -6.87 10.36 -21.50
CA PHE A 87 -6.54 8.97 -21.23
C PHE A 87 -7.31 8.08 -22.20
N THR A 88 -6.61 7.32 -23.03
CA THR A 88 -7.26 6.17 -23.67
C THR A 88 -7.15 5.05 -22.64
N PRO A 89 -8.24 4.66 -21.94
CA PRO A 89 -8.18 3.50 -21.07
C PRO A 89 -7.64 2.33 -21.89
N LEU A 90 -6.61 1.65 -21.38
CA LEU A 90 -6.17 0.38 -21.95
C LEU A 90 -7.39 -0.54 -21.89
N ASN A 91 -8.07 -0.65 -23.03
CA ASN A 91 -9.27 -1.42 -23.18
C ASN A 91 -8.78 -2.86 -23.32
N TYR A 92 -8.49 -3.50 -22.18
CA TYR A 92 -8.13 -4.90 -22.14
C TYR A 92 -9.36 -5.70 -22.59
N THR A 93 -9.47 -5.94 -23.89
CA THR A 93 -10.50 -6.79 -24.47
C THR A 93 -10.05 -8.24 -24.27
N TRP A 94 -10.42 -8.82 -23.13
CA TRP A 94 -10.26 -10.24 -22.86
C TRP A 94 -11.61 -10.94 -22.97
N ASN A 95 -11.58 -12.21 -23.35
CA ASN A 95 -12.79 -13.03 -23.50
C ASN A 95 -13.40 -13.30 -22.12
N PRO A 96 -14.62 -12.82 -21.80
CA PRO A 96 -15.24 -13.07 -20.50
C PRO A 96 -15.41 -14.55 -20.14
N GLN A 97 -15.43 -15.43 -21.16
CA GLN A 97 -15.53 -16.88 -21.01
C GLN A 97 -14.17 -17.58 -20.83
N ASP A 98 -13.07 -16.85 -21.06
CA ASP A 98 -11.70 -17.31 -20.84
C ASP A 98 -10.83 -16.16 -20.26
N PRO A 99 -11.10 -15.74 -19.01
CA PRO A 99 -10.33 -14.71 -18.35
C PRO A 99 -8.86 -15.11 -18.18
N PRO A 100 -7.92 -14.16 -18.34
CA PRO A 100 -6.57 -14.34 -17.86
C PRO A 100 -6.55 -14.69 -16.36
N LEU A 101 -5.67 -15.60 -15.93
CA LEU A 101 -5.60 -16.06 -14.53
C LEU A 101 -5.43 -14.94 -13.49
N TRP A 102 -4.89 -13.79 -13.90
CA TRP A 102 -4.70 -12.63 -13.02
C TRP A 102 -5.99 -11.86 -12.73
N THR A 103 -7.06 -12.04 -13.53
CA THR A 103 -8.39 -11.51 -13.20
C THR A 103 -9.16 -12.43 -12.25
N ILE A 104 -8.64 -13.64 -12.00
CA ILE A 104 -9.24 -14.65 -11.12
C ILE A 104 -8.52 -14.63 -9.78
N ARG A 105 -9.31 -14.55 -8.71
CA ARG A 105 -8.82 -14.55 -7.34
C ARG A 105 -8.13 -15.87 -7.01
N PRO A 106 -7.00 -15.87 -6.27
CA PRO A 106 -6.28 -17.10 -5.92
C PRO A 106 -7.17 -18.21 -5.36
N GLU A 107 -8.10 -17.87 -4.48
CA GLU A 107 -9.06 -18.77 -3.84
C GLU A 107 -10.04 -19.45 -4.82
N ASP A 108 -10.33 -18.82 -5.96
CA ASP A 108 -11.27 -19.32 -6.96
C ASP A 108 -10.59 -20.11 -8.09
N ARG A 109 -9.26 -20.03 -8.22
CA ARG A 109 -8.52 -20.62 -9.35
C ARG A 109 -8.69 -22.12 -9.47
N ASN A 110 -8.65 -22.86 -8.36
CA ASN A 110 -8.79 -24.32 -8.40
C ASN A 110 -10.17 -24.74 -8.90
N LYS A 111 -11.21 -24.00 -8.51
CA LYS A 111 -12.57 -24.23 -9.01
C LYS A 111 -12.68 -23.91 -10.50
N TYR A 112 -12.03 -22.84 -10.96
CA TYR A 112 -11.98 -22.48 -12.38
C TYR A 112 -11.22 -23.51 -13.24
N LEU A 113 -10.05 -23.94 -12.79
CA LEU A 113 -9.22 -24.93 -13.51
C LEU A 113 -9.86 -26.32 -13.55
N THR A 114 -10.68 -26.67 -12.56
CA THR A 114 -11.40 -27.95 -12.55
C THR A 114 -12.70 -27.91 -13.35
N SER A 115 -13.35 -26.73 -13.48
CA SER A 115 -14.54 -26.57 -14.33
C SER A 115 -14.22 -26.41 -15.82
N SER A 116 -13.02 -25.97 -16.20
CA SER A 116 -12.61 -25.84 -17.61
C SER A 116 -12.53 -27.16 -18.37
N LEU A 117 -12.52 -28.31 -17.69
CA LEU A 117 -12.56 -29.66 -18.26
C LEU A 117 -13.97 -30.15 -18.64
N GLY A 118 -15.02 -29.37 -18.34
CA GLY A 118 -16.39 -29.70 -18.73
C GLY A 118 -17.31 -28.48 -18.72
N THR A 119 -17.62 -27.95 -19.91
CA THR A 119 -18.56 -26.85 -20.17
C THR A 119 -18.24 -25.52 -19.46
N HIS A 120 -17.85 -24.51 -20.26
CA HIS A 120 -17.57 -23.14 -19.85
C HIS A 120 -18.79 -22.45 -19.21
N HIS A 121 -19.00 -22.73 -17.93
CA HIS A 121 -19.61 -21.77 -17.04
C HIS A 121 -18.59 -21.57 -15.92
N ILE A 122 -17.77 -20.50 -16.03
CA ILE A 122 -17.78 -19.58 -14.89
C ILE A 122 -19.26 -19.35 -14.72
N ALA A 123 -19.86 -19.95 -13.69
CA ALA A 123 -21.14 -19.48 -13.26
C ALA A 123 -20.88 -17.98 -13.05
N THR A 124 -21.30 -17.15 -14.00
CA THR A 124 -22.13 -16.00 -13.66
C THR A 124 -23.15 -16.56 -12.70
N GLN A 125 -22.75 -16.74 -11.43
CA GLN A 125 -23.53 -17.34 -10.37
C GLN A 125 -24.76 -16.47 -10.32
N ASN A 126 -25.84 -16.97 -10.93
CA ASN A 126 -27.08 -16.28 -11.23
C ASN A 126 -26.96 -14.76 -11.04
N ILE A 127 -26.59 -14.02 -12.10
CA ILE A 127 -26.83 -12.57 -12.13
C ILE A 127 -28.32 -12.29 -11.83
N ASP A 128 -29.19 -13.28 -12.08
CA ASP A 128 -30.62 -13.27 -11.81
C ASP A 128 -31.03 -13.43 -10.33
N ASP A 129 -30.13 -13.86 -9.42
CA ASP A 129 -30.36 -13.78 -7.97
C ASP A 129 -29.70 -12.49 -7.47
N ASN A 130 -30.53 -11.48 -7.25
CA ASN A 130 -30.30 -10.08 -7.60
C ASN A 130 -29.88 -9.17 -6.42
N PRO A 131 -28.60 -9.10 -6.05
CA PRO A 131 -28.05 -7.93 -5.38
C PRO A 131 -27.07 -7.21 -6.32
N VAL A 132 -27.37 -5.93 -6.58
CA VAL A 132 -26.61 -4.97 -7.40
C VAL A 132 -25.10 -5.06 -7.08
N PRO A 133 -24.22 -5.57 -7.97
CA PRO A 133 -22.83 -5.89 -7.65
C PRO A 133 -22.02 -4.70 -7.10
N CYS A 134 -22.32 -3.50 -7.57
CA CYS A 134 -21.70 -2.25 -7.11
C CYS A 134 -22.17 -1.76 -5.74
N ALA A 135 -23.19 -2.37 -5.16
CA ALA A 135 -23.70 -2.06 -3.81
C ALA A 135 -23.66 -3.28 -2.88
N ASN A 136 -23.65 -4.50 -3.44
CA ASN A 136 -23.60 -5.71 -2.66
C ASN A 136 -22.18 -5.98 -2.15
N LYS A 137 -22.03 -5.94 -0.83
CA LYS A 137 -20.78 -6.25 -0.14
C LYS A 137 -20.74 -7.67 0.42
N ASP A 138 -21.77 -8.49 0.21
CA ASP A 138 -21.81 -9.88 0.69
C ASP A 138 -20.91 -10.81 -0.11
N ARG A 139 -20.53 -10.45 -1.34
CA ARG A 139 -19.64 -11.27 -2.17
C ARG A 139 -18.64 -10.41 -2.92
N PRO A 140 -17.45 -10.94 -3.23
CA PRO A 140 -16.49 -10.21 -4.04
C PRO A 140 -17.04 -9.97 -5.46
N ALA A 141 -16.72 -8.80 -6.04
CA ALA A 141 -17.11 -8.47 -7.39
C ALA A 141 -16.21 -9.17 -8.43
N THR A 142 -16.74 -9.32 -9.65
CA THR A 142 -15.95 -9.81 -10.80
C THR A 142 -14.98 -8.72 -11.21
N LEU A 143 -13.69 -9.08 -11.22
CA LEU A 143 -12.64 -8.15 -11.56
C LEU A 143 -12.55 -7.92 -13.07
N TYR A 144 -12.17 -6.70 -13.43
CA TYR A 144 -11.97 -6.19 -14.78
C TYR A 144 -13.21 -6.24 -15.71
N TYR A 145 -14.39 -6.50 -15.14
CA TYR A 145 -15.68 -6.37 -15.81
C TYR A 145 -16.24 -4.95 -15.62
N ALA A 146 -16.70 -4.33 -16.71
CA ALA A 146 -17.33 -3.02 -16.69
C ALA A 146 -18.86 -3.18 -16.53
N TYR A 147 -19.35 -2.94 -15.32
CA TYR A 147 -20.77 -2.93 -15.02
C TYR A 147 -21.42 -1.65 -15.52
N GLY A 148 -22.42 -1.78 -16.39
CA GLY A 148 -23.17 -0.64 -16.92
C GLY A 148 -24.36 -0.27 -16.03
N ALA A 149 -25.16 0.69 -16.49
CA ALA A 149 -26.34 1.17 -15.76
C ALA A 149 -27.45 0.12 -15.55
N LYS A 150 -27.39 -1.04 -16.22
CA LYS A 150 -28.35 -2.14 -16.02
C LYS A 150 -27.99 -2.96 -14.80
N GLU A 151 -26.73 -3.38 -14.69
CA GLU A 151 -26.24 -4.15 -13.53
C GLU A 151 -25.98 -3.25 -12.33
N CYS A 152 -25.61 -2.00 -12.60
CA CYS A 152 -25.27 -0.97 -11.63
C CYS A 152 -26.10 0.30 -11.86
N PRO A 153 -27.39 0.28 -11.48
CA PRO A 153 -28.27 1.42 -11.70
C PRO A 153 -27.73 2.66 -10.99
N PRO A 154 -27.44 3.76 -11.69
CA PRO A 154 -26.86 4.95 -11.07
C PRO A 154 -27.89 5.65 -10.18
N LYS A 155 -27.44 6.25 -9.07
CA LYS A 155 -28.34 7.01 -8.18
C LYS A 155 -28.91 8.26 -8.85
N ASN A 156 -28.09 8.94 -9.65
CA ASN A 156 -28.51 10.08 -10.46
C ASN A 156 -28.42 9.70 -11.95
N LYS A 157 -29.42 10.13 -12.73
CA LYS A 157 -29.44 9.90 -14.18
C LYS A 157 -29.08 11.17 -14.94
N PHE A 158 -28.50 11.00 -16.13
CA PHE A 158 -28.44 12.12 -17.06
C PHE A 158 -29.84 12.49 -17.52
N LEU A 159 -30.19 13.75 -17.32
CA LEU A 159 -31.43 14.35 -17.78
C LEU A 159 -31.20 14.94 -19.17
N PRO A 160 -31.95 14.48 -20.19
CA PRO A 160 -31.87 15.07 -21.51
C PRO A 160 -32.40 16.50 -21.52
N PHE A 161 -31.94 17.31 -22.47
CA PHE A 161 -32.33 18.72 -22.72
C PHE A 161 -33.76 19.11 -22.31
N LYS A 162 -34.79 18.35 -22.74
CA LYS A 162 -36.22 18.66 -22.48
C LYS A 162 -36.61 18.56 -21.01
N GLN A 163 -35.90 17.75 -20.22
CA GLN A 163 -36.17 17.48 -18.81
C GLN A 163 -35.22 18.25 -17.88
N GLY A 164 -34.00 18.55 -18.33
CA GLY A 164 -32.98 19.31 -17.58
C GLY A 164 -33.18 20.83 -17.54
N LYS A 165 -34.23 21.37 -18.19
CA LYS A 165 -34.59 22.81 -18.24
C LYS A 165 -33.49 23.75 -18.80
N MET A 166 -32.49 23.27 -19.55
CA MET A 166 -31.36 24.08 -20.05
C MET A 166 -30.76 23.58 -21.39
N ARG A 167 -29.74 24.29 -21.93
CA ARG A 167 -29.11 24.03 -23.25
C ARG A 167 -28.23 22.77 -23.36
N PHE A 168 -27.96 22.06 -22.27
CA PHE A 168 -27.06 20.90 -22.22
C PHE A 168 -27.67 19.79 -21.36
N ASP A 169 -27.27 18.54 -21.59
CA ASP A 169 -27.62 17.41 -20.71
C ASP A 169 -27.03 17.67 -19.32
N THR A 170 -27.75 17.34 -18.26
CA THR A 170 -27.29 17.61 -16.90
C THR A 170 -27.51 16.40 -16.03
N CYS A 171 -26.68 16.25 -15.01
CA CYS A 171 -26.89 15.20 -14.05
C CYS A 171 -28.05 15.56 -13.11
N GLU A 172 -28.93 14.59 -12.85
CA GLU A 172 -30.06 14.80 -11.96
C GLU A 172 -29.59 15.33 -10.59
N GLY A 173 -30.28 16.37 -10.12
CA GLY A 173 -30.04 16.93 -8.78
C GLY A 173 -29.04 18.08 -8.71
N TRP A 174 -28.35 18.40 -9.81
CA TRP A 174 -27.33 19.47 -9.83
C TRP A 174 -27.84 20.85 -9.39
N ASN A 175 -29.12 21.14 -9.60
CA ASN A 175 -29.77 22.41 -9.28
C ASN A 175 -30.78 22.34 -8.11
N LYS A 176 -30.83 21.23 -7.38
CA LYS A 176 -31.83 21.02 -6.31
C LYS A 176 -31.46 21.71 -4.98
N ASN A 177 -30.18 21.99 -4.74
CA ASN A 177 -29.68 22.53 -3.47
C ASN A 177 -29.26 24.00 -3.58
N LYS A 178 -29.28 24.72 -2.45
CA LYS A 178 -28.59 26.01 -2.37
C LYS A 178 -27.09 25.78 -2.44
N TYR A 179 -26.37 26.70 -3.06
CA TYR A 179 -24.93 26.66 -3.22
C TYR A 179 -24.20 26.45 -1.89
N ASP A 180 -24.70 27.08 -0.83
CA ASP A 180 -24.12 27.04 0.53
C ASP A 180 -24.31 25.69 1.24
N ASP A 181 -25.26 24.84 0.81
CA ASP A 181 -25.52 23.52 1.42
C ASP A 181 -24.60 22.42 0.90
N GLY A 182 -23.72 22.72 -0.06
CA GLY A 182 -22.74 21.75 -0.55
C GLY A 182 -22.44 21.76 -2.03
N GLY A 183 -22.79 22.84 -2.72
CA GLY A 183 -22.38 23.08 -4.09
C GLY A 183 -23.37 22.56 -5.12
N CYS A 184 -23.49 23.32 -6.20
CA CYS A 184 -24.26 23.02 -7.39
C CYS A 184 -23.62 21.91 -8.25
N THR A 185 -23.11 20.85 -7.60
CA THR A 185 -22.36 19.78 -8.26
C THR A 185 -23.07 18.46 -8.06
N SER A 186 -23.22 17.69 -9.13
CA SER A 186 -23.77 16.33 -9.06
C SER A 186 -22.97 15.39 -9.97
N PHE A 187 -22.95 14.12 -9.60
CA PHE A 187 -22.29 13.06 -10.35
C PHE A 187 -23.31 12.05 -10.85
N CYS A 188 -23.22 11.72 -12.14
CA CYS A 188 -24.04 10.70 -12.78
C CYS A 188 -23.13 9.58 -13.25
N GLU A 189 -23.21 8.47 -12.52
CA GLU A 189 -22.45 7.26 -12.81
C GLU A 189 -22.89 6.65 -14.14
N THR A 190 -21.92 6.22 -14.93
CA THR A 190 -22.12 5.58 -16.24
C THR A 190 -21.59 4.15 -16.27
N SER A 191 -20.50 3.91 -15.53
CA SER A 191 -19.88 2.60 -15.42
C SER A 191 -19.19 2.44 -14.08
N THR A 192 -19.23 1.23 -13.56
CA THR A 192 -18.44 0.76 -12.42
C THR A 192 -17.53 -0.36 -12.89
N LYS A 193 -16.29 -0.39 -12.42
CA LYS A 193 -15.36 -1.50 -12.63
C LYS A 193 -14.68 -1.83 -11.31
N PHE A 194 -14.34 -3.09 -11.11
CA PHE A 194 -13.49 -3.54 -10.00
C PHE A 194 -12.18 -4.03 -10.56
N GLU A 195 -11.06 -3.65 -9.98
CA GLU A 195 -9.75 -4.09 -10.43
C GLU A 195 -8.79 -4.18 -9.25
N TRP A 196 -7.70 -4.91 -9.43
CA TRP A 196 -6.63 -4.91 -8.45
C TRP A 196 -6.05 -3.50 -8.32
N ALA A 197 -5.73 -3.14 -7.09
CA ALA A 197 -4.98 -1.96 -6.75
C ALA A 197 -3.50 -2.30 -6.59
N GLN A 198 -2.69 -1.26 -6.39
CA GLN A 198 -1.28 -1.44 -6.05
C GLN A 198 -1.15 -2.23 -4.75
N GLU A 199 -0.16 -3.13 -4.72
CA GLU A 199 0.16 -3.94 -3.56
C GLU A 199 0.51 -3.08 -2.33
N VAL A 200 0.25 -3.62 -1.15
CA VAL A 200 0.56 -3.00 0.14
C VAL A 200 1.35 -4.02 0.98
N PRO A 201 2.69 -3.91 1.02
CA PRO A 201 3.53 -4.85 1.74
C PRO A 201 3.21 -4.89 3.24
N PHE A 202 3.21 -6.08 3.82
CA PHE A 202 3.18 -6.23 5.28
C PHE A 202 4.53 -5.80 5.84
N SER A 203 4.53 -4.86 6.77
CA SER A 203 5.76 -4.37 7.41
C SER A 203 6.54 -5.52 8.04
N HIS A 204 7.86 -5.53 7.83
CA HIS A 204 8.78 -6.55 8.38
C HIS A 204 8.46 -7.99 7.99
N SER A 205 7.66 -8.21 6.93
CA SER A 205 7.37 -9.55 6.41
C SER A 205 8.48 -10.12 5.51
N GLU A 206 9.69 -9.55 5.58
CA GLU A 206 10.80 -9.97 4.74
C GLU A 206 11.29 -11.37 5.12
N CYS A 207 11.53 -12.14 4.07
CA CYS A 207 11.85 -13.54 4.12
C CYS A 207 13.13 -13.81 3.36
N HIS A 208 13.94 -14.71 3.92
CA HIS A 208 15.30 -14.93 3.45
C HIS A 208 15.67 -16.41 3.59
N TYR A 209 16.20 -17.01 2.52
CA TYR A 209 16.76 -18.36 2.57
C TYR A 209 18.06 -18.40 3.39
N PRO A 210 18.22 -19.26 4.41
CA PRO A 210 17.57 -20.58 4.52
C PRO A 210 16.38 -20.65 5.50
N ILE A 211 15.83 -19.51 5.90
CA ILE A 211 14.81 -19.45 6.95
C ILE A 211 13.44 -19.71 6.37
N LYS A 212 12.73 -20.66 7.00
CA LYS A 212 11.30 -20.85 6.73
C LYS A 212 10.56 -19.64 7.24
N CYS A 213 9.81 -19.05 6.34
CA CYS A 213 9.08 -17.84 6.60
C CYS A 213 7.59 -18.12 6.61
N GLY A 214 6.89 -17.49 7.54
CA GLY A 214 5.45 -17.58 7.62
C GLY A 214 4.83 -16.26 8.00
N MET A 215 3.60 -16.05 7.53
CA MET A 215 2.71 -15.01 8.02
C MET A 215 1.75 -15.62 9.04
N THR A 216 1.23 -14.80 9.95
CA THR A 216 0.28 -15.18 10.99
C THR A 216 -1.02 -14.37 10.87
N GLU A 217 -2.06 -14.77 11.61
CA GLU A 217 -3.33 -14.04 11.64
C GLU A 217 -3.28 -12.76 12.50
N THR A 218 -2.21 -12.59 13.29
CA THR A 218 -1.96 -11.38 14.08
C THR A 218 -1.31 -10.28 13.27
N ASP A 219 -0.66 -10.63 12.16
CA ASP A 219 -0.10 -9.64 11.24
C ASP A 219 -1.22 -8.82 10.62
N SER A 220 -0.96 -7.54 10.36
CA SER A 220 -1.95 -6.68 9.72
C SER A 220 -1.30 -5.59 8.91
N VAL A 221 -2.03 -5.15 7.89
CA VAL A 221 -1.62 -4.04 7.04
C VAL A 221 -2.81 -3.11 6.82
N ASN A 222 -2.54 -1.81 6.89
CA ASN A 222 -3.55 -0.79 6.61
C ASN A 222 -3.51 -0.46 5.12
N SER A 223 -4.66 -0.53 4.48
CA SER A 223 -4.85 -0.12 3.08
C SER A 223 -5.83 1.05 3.02
N GLY A 224 -5.53 2.03 2.19
CA GLY A 224 -6.41 3.19 2.00
C GLY A 224 -5.90 4.14 0.94
N TRP A 225 -6.79 5.02 0.48
CA TRP A 225 -6.50 6.01 -0.54
C TRP A 225 -6.57 7.38 0.10
N THR A 226 -5.45 8.11 0.08
CA THR A 226 -5.49 9.55 0.31
C THR A 226 -5.95 10.24 -0.95
N VAL A 227 -6.60 11.38 -0.76
CA VAL A 227 -6.86 12.29 -1.87
C VAL A 227 -5.58 13.03 -2.27
N GLY A 228 -5.33 13.12 -3.56
CA GLY A 228 -4.58 14.25 -4.13
C GLY A 228 -5.01 15.62 -3.56
N VAL A 229 -4.04 16.33 -2.98
CA VAL A 229 -4.22 17.67 -2.40
C VAL A 229 -4.71 18.64 -3.49
N GLY A 230 -6.02 18.85 -3.61
CA GLY A 230 -6.60 19.71 -4.67
C GLY A 230 -8.05 19.41 -5.08
N ALA A 231 -8.63 18.28 -4.70
CA ALA A 231 -10.02 17.97 -5.05
C ALA A 231 -11.02 18.86 -4.29
N LYS A 232 -11.87 19.60 -5.03
CA LYS A 232 -12.90 20.48 -4.46
C LYS A 232 -13.86 19.71 -3.55
N VAL A 233 -14.14 20.22 -2.35
CA VAL A 233 -15.12 19.65 -1.37
C VAL A 233 -16.44 19.24 -2.03
N GLN A 234 -16.90 20.01 -3.01
CA GLN A 234 -18.16 19.79 -3.73
C GLN A 234 -18.16 18.51 -4.58
N PHE A 235 -17.01 18.08 -5.11
CA PHE A 235 -16.91 16.87 -5.94
C PHE A 235 -17.08 15.62 -5.07
N TRP A 236 -16.53 15.63 -3.85
CA TRP A 236 -16.74 14.56 -2.88
C TRP A 236 -18.20 14.36 -2.52
N LYS A 237 -18.90 15.46 -2.26
CA LYS A 237 -20.33 15.41 -1.96
C LYS A 237 -21.10 14.84 -3.15
N ALA A 238 -20.76 15.27 -4.37
CA ALA A 238 -21.35 14.75 -5.58
C ALA A 238 -21.11 13.23 -5.76
N LEU A 239 -19.89 12.73 -5.51
CA LEU A 239 -19.56 11.31 -5.57
C LEU A 239 -20.29 10.50 -4.49
N LYS A 240 -20.25 10.95 -3.23
CA LYS A 240 -20.96 10.32 -2.09
C LYS A 240 -22.44 10.10 -2.40
N ILE A 241 -23.07 11.09 -3.03
CA ILE A 241 -24.50 11.06 -3.39
C ILE A 241 -24.75 10.27 -4.67
N GLY A 242 -23.92 10.46 -5.71
CA GLY A 242 -24.18 9.98 -7.07
C GLY A 242 -23.72 8.56 -7.36
N VAL A 243 -22.77 8.02 -6.58
CA VAL A 243 -22.24 6.66 -6.79
C VAL A 243 -23.14 5.62 -6.12
N THR A 244 -23.49 4.59 -6.90
CA THR A 244 -24.26 3.44 -6.44
C THR A 244 -23.45 2.59 -5.48
N GLY A 245 -24.07 2.11 -4.39
CA GLY A 245 -23.36 1.48 -3.28
C GLY A 245 -22.61 2.46 -2.37
N GLY A 246 -22.68 3.75 -2.67
CA GLY A 246 -21.97 4.78 -1.93
C GLY A 246 -20.52 4.94 -2.40
N TRP A 247 -19.95 6.06 -1.98
CA TRP A 247 -18.56 6.39 -2.21
C TRP A 247 -18.00 6.97 -0.91
N HIS A 248 -16.84 6.50 -0.47
CA HIS A 248 -16.20 7.01 0.73
C HIS A 248 -14.69 6.77 0.67
N HIS A 249 -13.96 7.56 1.46
CA HIS A 249 -12.57 7.23 1.79
C HIS A 249 -12.58 6.06 2.74
N SER A 250 -12.36 4.88 2.20
CA SER A 250 -12.18 3.67 2.98
C SER A 250 -10.70 3.53 3.28
N TRP A 251 -10.40 3.57 4.57
CA TRP A 251 -9.23 2.94 5.15
C TRP A 251 -9.71 1.65 5.77
N GLY A 252 -8.97 0.57 5.58
CA GLY A 252 -9.26 -0.67 6.25
C GLY A 252 -8.01 -1.47 6.52
N THR A 253 -8.09 -2.25 7.60
CA THR A 253 -7.01 -3.11 8.03
C THR A 253 -7.30 -4.52 7.53
N THR A 254 -6.36 -5.08 6.79
CA THR A 254 -6.38 -6.49 6.41
C THR A 254 -5.53 -7.26 7.40
N LYS A 255 -6.07 -8.36 7.94
CA LYS A 255 -5.31 -9.30 8.76
C LYS A 255 -4.60 -10.32 7.89
N GLY A 256 -3.42 -10.73 8.31
CA GLY A 256 -2.66 -11.80 7.72
C GLY A 256 -3.40 -13.14 7.84
N LYS A 257 -2.83 -14.16 7.22
CA LYS A 257 -3.30 -15.55 7.30
C LYS A 257 -2.11 -16.43 7.60
N LYS A 258 -2.32 -17.51 8.35
CA LYS A 258 -1.27 -18.52 8.51
C LYS A 258 -0.85 -19.09 7.15
N TRP A 259 0.38 -18.81 6.75
CA TRP A 259 0.92 -19.22 5.45
C TRP A 259 2.44 -19.33 5.50
N ASP A 260 2.97 -20.52 5.27
CA ASP A 260 4.40 -20.77 5.18
C ASP A 260 4.87 -20.84 3.71
N VAL A 261 6.07 -20.33 3.44
CA VAL A 261 6.71 -20.33 2.13
C VAL A 261 8.09 -20.97 2.21
N ASP A 262 8.33 -21.96 1.34
CA ASP A 262 9.64 -22.59 1.18
C ASP A 262 10.45 -21.84 0.10
N LEU A 263 11.59 -21.29 0.49
CA LEU A 263 12.51 -20.55 -0.39
C LEU A 263 13.67 -21.44 -0.84
N LYS A 264 14.25 -21.14 -2.00
CA LYS A 264 15.50 -21.76 -2.48
C LYS A 264 16.69 -20.84 -2.23
N GLU A 265 17.89 -21.39 -2.38
CA GLU A 265 19.12 -20.59 -2.28
C GLU A 265 19.09 -19.40 -3.24
N GLY A 266 19.35 -18.20 -2.70
CA GLY A 266 19.28 -16.92 -3.40
C GLY A 266 17.86 -16.33 -3.55
N GLU A 267 16.81 -17.05 -3.13
CA GLU A 267 15.44 -16.55 -3.13
C GLU A 267 15.08 -15.95 -1.77
N CYS A 268 14.57 -14.74 -1.82
CA CYS A 268 14.00 -13.98 -0.73
C CYS A 268 12.55 -13.63 -1.07
N GLY A 269 11.88 -12.86 -0.22
CA GLY A 269 10.59 -12.30 -0.57
C GLY A 269 9.92 -11.58 0.57
N TYR A 270 8.65 -11.23 0.36
CA TYR A 270 7.82 -10.59 1.38
C TYR A 270 6.34 -10.88 1.14
N PHE A 271 5.54 -10.74 2.18
CA PHE A 271 4.09 -10.84 2.08
C PHE A 271 3.48 -9.47 1.76
N THR A 272 2.48 -9.46 0.87
CA THR A 272 1.83 -8.23 0.44
C THR A 272 0.35 -8.44 0.26
N PHE A 273 -0.45 -7.45 0.67
CA PHE A 273 -1.88 -7.44 0.39
C PHE A 273 -2.13 -6.72 -0.93
N VAL A 274 -2.87 -7.34 -1.85
CA VAL A 274 -3.31 -6.72 -3.09
C VAL A 274 -4.80 -6.40 -2.94
N PRO A 275 -5.17 -5.13 -2.65
CA PRO A 275 -6.56 -4.76 -2.49
C PRO A 275 -7.29 -4.75 -3.82
N VAL A 276 -8.61 -4.83 -3.75
CA VAL A 276 -9.51 -4.51 -4.86
C VAL A 276 -9.95 -3.06 -4.71
N LYS A 277 -9.86 -2.30 -5.80
CA LYS A 277 -10.45 -0.97 -5.88
C LYS A 277 -11.67 -0.98 -6.80
N LYS A 278 -12.66 -0.18 -6.42
CA LYS A 278 -13.82 0.15 -7.24
C LYS A 278 -13.54 1.44 -7.98
N VAL A 279 -13.54 1.36 -9.30
CA VAL A 279 -13.40 2.48 -10.23
C VAL A 279 -14.79 2.88 -10.71
N VAL A 280 -15.17 4.13 -10.51
CA VAL A 280 -16.46 4.68 -10.94
C VAL A 280 -16.22 5.78 -11.94
N CYS A 281 -16.88 5.70 -13.09
CA CYS A 281 -16.76 6.69 -14.15
C CYS A 281 -18.14 7.26 -14.49
N GLY A 282 -18.19 8.55 -14.76
CA GLY A 282 -19.42 9.25 -15.04
C GLY A 282 -19.19 10.68 -15.51
N GLY A 283 -20.27 11.45 -15.51
CA GLY A 283 -20.20 12.89 -15.73
C GLY A 283 -20.46 13.65 -14.45
N ILE A 284 -19.64 14.67 -14.20
CA ILE A 284 -19.92 15.69 -13.19
C ILE A 284 -20.57 16.87 -13.90
N THR A 285 -21.69 17.33 -13.36
CA THR A 285 -22.30 18.62 -13.71
C THR A 285 -21.99 19.62 -12.61
N GLU A 286 -21.33 20.74 -12.95
CA GLU A 286 -21.02 21.85 -12.03
C GLU A 286 -21.48 23.20 -12.64
N PRO A 287 -21.64 24.27 -11.85
CA PRO A 287 -22.00 25.58 -12.38
C PRO A 287 -20.83 26.23 -13.11
N SER A 288 -21.09 27.00 -14.18
CA SER A 288 -20.04 27.74 -14.89
C SER A 288 -19.43 28.87 -14.09
N SER A 289 -20.12 29.32 -13.06
CA SER A 289 -19.65 30.36 -12.15
C SER A 289 -20.35 30.16 -10.82
N PRO A 290 -19.69 30.49 -9.69
CA PRO A 290 -20.39 30.64 -8.43
C PRO A 290 -21.63 31.54 -8.62
N PRO A 291 -22.74 31.28 -7.91
CA PRO A 291 -23.92 32.13 -7.99
C PRO A 291 -23.55 33.56 -7.59
N GLY A 292 -24.04 34.52 -8.37
CA GLY A 292 -23.91 35.93 -8.05
C GLY A 292 -24.83 36.31 -6.90
N TRP A 293 -24.63 37.52 -6.37
CA TRP A 293 -25.48 38.07 -5.29
C TRP A 293 -26.98 38.09 -5.65
N GLY A 294 -27.32 38.28 -6.93
CA GLY A 294 -28.70 38.25 -7.43
C GLY A 294 -29.30 36.85 -7.62
N ASP A 295 -28.51 35.78 -7.49
CA ASP A 295 -28.99 34.40 -7.67
C ASP A 295 -29.56 33.81 -6.38
N PHE A 296 -29.57 34.57 -5.26
CA PHE A 296 -30.07 34.14 -3.94
C PHE A 296 -29.53 32.76 -3.48
N GLY A 297 -28.32 32.41 -3.90
CA GLY A 297 -27.69 31.12 -3.61
C GLY A 297 -28.22 29.94 -4.43
N PHE A 298 -29.03 30.15 -5.46
CA PHE A 298 -29.50 29.10 -6.37
C PHE A 298 -28.51 28.81 -7.50
N CYS A 299 -28.52 27.56 -7.97
CA CYS A 299 -27.70 27.07 -9.06
C CYS A 299 -28.23 27.50 -10.44
N ASN A 300 -28.16 28.80 -10.73
CA ASN A 300 -28.75 29.41 -11.94
C ASN A 300 -27.74 29.70 -13.06
N SER A 301 -26.44 29.48 -12.81
CA SER A 301 -25.41 29.65 -13.84
C SER A 301 -25.38 28.49 -14.84
N TYR A 302 -24.78 28.71 -16.02
CA TYR A 302 -24.74 27.72 -17.09
C TYR A 302 -24.06 26.43 -16.62
N PRO A 303 -24.67 25.24 -16.76
CA PRO A 303 -24.04 24.00 -16.33
C PRO A 303 -22.84 23.68 -17.23
N ARG A 304 -21.76 23.21 -16.62
CA ARG A 304 -20.63 22.58 -17.29
C ARG A 304 -20.62 21.11 -16.96
N ASN A 305 -20.43 20.27 -17.97
CA ASN A 305 -20.25 18.84 -17.79
C ASN A 305 -18.84 18.44 -18.18
N PHE A 306 -18.25 17.56 -17.40
CA PHE A 306 -17.01 16.90 -17.78
C PHE A 306 -17.03 15.46 -17.30
N GLN A 307 -16.32 14.62 -18.03
CA GLN A 307 -16.13 13.23 -17.65
C GLN A 307 -15.18 13.16 -16.47
N TYR A 308 -15.52 12.32 -15.50
CA TYR A 308 -14.73 12.13 -14.30
C TYR A 308 -14.76 10.66 -13.90
N CYS A 309 -13.59 10.15 -13.53
CA CYS A 309 -13.44 8.82 -12.97
C CYS A 309 -12.72 8.94 -11.63
N ASP A 310 -13.14 8.11 -10.67
CA ASP A 310 -12.52 8.06 -9.36
C ASP A 310 -12.42 6.63 -8.83
N ASN A 311 -11.49 6.42 -7.91
CA ASN A 311 -11.17 5.13 -7.33
C ASN A 311 -11.48 5.15 -5.83
N GLN A 312 -11.95 4.02 -5.30
CA GLN A 312 -12.12 3.82 -3.85
C GLN A 312 -11.71 2.40 -3.45
N LEU A 313 -11.28 2.17 -2.20
CA LEU A 313 -11.12 0.82 -1.67
C LEU A 313 -12.46 0.12 -1.75
N TRP A 314 -12.47 -1.08 -2.33
CA TRP A 314 -13.63 -1.92 -2.20
C TRP A 314 -13.58 -2.69 -0.89
N THR A 315 -14.72 -2.75 -0.20
CA THR A 315 -14.88 -3.48 1.04
C THR A 315 -16.00 -4.51 0.88
N ILE A 316 -15.84 -5.63 1.57
CA ILE A 316 -16.81 -6.72 1.64
C ILE A 316 -17.13 -7.01 3.10
N LYS A 317 -18.28 -7.61 3.38
CA LYS A 317 -18.64 -8.03 4.73
C LYS A 317 -17.73 -9.17 5.20
N ASP A 318 -17.28 -9.07 6.44
CA ASP A 318 -16.49 -10.11 7.08
C ASP A 318 -17.38 -11.25 7.58
N HIS A 319 -17.63 -12.21 6.70
CA HIS A 319 -18.40 -13.42 7.04
C HIS A 319 -17.69 -14.32 8.06
N ASN A 320 -16.41 -14.09 8.34
CA ASN A 320 -15.65 -14.85 9.33
C ASN A 320 -15.75 -14.25 10.73
N ASN A 321 -16.35 -13.07 10.89
CA ASN A 321 -16.58 -12.45 12.19
C ASN A 321 -18.00 -12.74 12.73
N PRO A 322 -18.19 -13.77 13.55
CA PRO A 322 -19.52 -14.12 14.08
C PRO A 322 -20.08 -13.07 15.05
N LYS A 323 -19.26 -12.13 15.54
CA LYS A 323 -19.68 -11.09 16.49
C LYS A 323 -20.29 -9.88 15.80
N ASP A 324 -19.94 -9.62 14.54
CA ASP A 324 -20.50 -8.53 13.76
C ASP A 324 -20.48 -8.84 12.26
N VAL A 325 -21.60 -9.39 11.80
CA VAL A 325 -21.84 -9.76 10.39
C VAL A 325 -21.92 -8.53 9.47
N GLN A 326 -22.01 -7.31 10.03
CA GLN A 326 -22.00 -6.06 9.25
C GLN A 326 -20.62 -5.39 9.22
N THR A 327 -19.62 -5.91 9.95
CA THR A 327 -18.25 -5.42 9.83
C THR A 327 -17.78 -5.59 8.40
N GLU A 328 -17.26 -4.52 7.80
CA GLU A 328 -16.67 -4.55 6.47
C GLU A 328 -15.15 -4.59 6.58
N ILE A 329 -14.53 -5.43 5.75
CA ILE A 329 -13.08 -5.54 5.60
C ILE A 329 -12.67 -5.17 4.16
N PRO A 330 -11.43 -4.72 3.94
CA PRO A 330 -10.89 -4.56 2.59
C PRO A 330 -11.05 -5.84 1.77
N ASP A 331 -11.61 -5.72 0.57
CA ASP A 331 -11.57 -6.81 -0.40
C ASP A 331 -10.18 -6.88 -1.03
N GLY A 332 -9.67 -8.09 -1.24
CA GLY A 332 -8.34 -8.30 -1.79
C GLY A 332 -7.82 -9.71 -1.56
N THR A 333 -6.54 -9.90 -1.84
CA THR A 333 -5.87 -11.18 -1.59
C THR A 333 -4.45 -10.94 -1.07
N ILE A 334 -3.95 -11.85 -0.25
CA ILE A 334 -2.56 -11.80 0.22
C ILE A 334 -1.74 -12.73 -0.65
N ILE A 335 -0.63 -12.23 -1.18
CA ILE A 335 0.33 -13.00 -1.97
C ILE A 335 1.72 -12.90 -1.36
N PHE A 336 2.58 -13.84 -1.75
CA PHE A 336 4.01 -13.78 -1.48
C PHE A 336 4.73 -13.35 -2.75
N VAL A 337 5.55 -12.31 -2.66
CA VAL A 337 6.35 -11.80 -3.76
C VAL A 337 7.76 -12.33 -3.59
N TYR A 338 8.23 -13.12 -4.57
CA TYR A 338 9.58 -13.66 -4.56
C TYR A 338 10.57 -12.62 -5.06
N THR A 339 11.67 -12.40 -4.34
CA THR A 339 12.73 -11.46 -4.70
C THR A 339 14.08 -12.16 -4.74
N ASP A 340 15.04 -11.55 -5.44
CA ASP A 340 16.43 -11.95 -5.39
C ASP A 340 17.09 -11.40 -4.11
N CYS A 341 17.72 -12.24 -3.29
CA CYS A 341 18.28 -11.80 -2.00
C CYS A 341 19.39 -10.74 -2.14
N LEU A 342 20.10 -10.73 -3.26
CA LEU A 342 21.24 -9.83 -3.48
C LEU A 342 20.77 -8.42 -3.86
N THR A 343 19.75 -8.32 -4.69
CA THR A 343 19.26 -7.07 -5.28
C THR A 343 17.93 -6.58 -4.71
N ARG A 344 17.16 -7.46 -4.04
CA ARG A 344 15.73 -7.29 -3.68
C ARG A 344 14.78 -7.06 -4.84
N LEU A 345 15.27 -7.19 -6.07
CA LEU A 345 14.40 -7.09 -7.23
C LEU A 345 13.42 -8.27 -7.26
N PRO A 346 12.14 -8.05 -7.63
CA PRO A 346 11.21 -9.13 -7.89
C PRO A 346 11.80 -10.12 -8.90
N LEU A 347 11.72 -11.40 -8.56
CA LEU A 347 12.07 -12.48 -9.50
C LEU A 347 11.15 -12.44 -10.74
N PRO A 348 11.54 -13.09 -11.85
CA PRO A 348 10.77 -13.06 -13.09
C PRO A 348 9.29 -13.35 -12.87
N MET A 349 8.42 -12.65 -13.60
CA MET A 349 6.97 -12.74 -13.43
C MET A 349 6.44 -14.18 -13.45
N SER A 350 7.08 -15.08 -14.21
CA SER A 350 6.75 -16.51 -14.25
C SER A 350 6.79 -17.23 -12.89
N LYS A 351 7.61 -16.74 -11.94
CA LYS A 351 7.70 -17.23 -10.56
C LYS A 351 6.70 -16.56 -9.61
N GLN A 352 6.13 -15.43 -10.01
CA GLN A 352 5.18 -14.67 -9.17
C GLN A 352 3.76 -15.21 -9.30
N ASP A 353 2.96 -14.93 -8.28
CA ASP A 353 1.51 -15.12 -8.34
C ASP A 353 0.92 -14.35 -9.54
N PRO A 354 -0.01 -14.93 -10.32
CA PRO A 354 -0.67 -14.23 -11.42
C PRO A 354 -1.24 -12.85 -11.05
N VAL A 355 -1.76 -12.64 -9.84
CA VAL A 355 -2.28 -11.33 -9.39
C VAL A 355 -1.19 -10.26 -9.41
N TYR A 356 0.05 -10.60 -9.06
CA TYR A 356 1.18 -9.67 -9.11
C TYR A 356 1.43 -9.12 -10.52
N ARG A 357 1.07 -9.91 -11.55
CA ARG A 357 1.21 -9.55 -12.96
C ARG A 357 0.09 -8.64 -13.45
N ALA A 358 -0.95 -8.41 -12.65
CA ALA A 358 -2.04 -7.57 -13.06
C ALA A 358 -1.58 -6.10 -13.18
N PRO A 359 -2.12 -5.34 -14.15
CA PRO A 359 -1.69 -3.97 -14.39
C PRO A 359 -1.84 -3.09 -13.15
N GLY A 360 -0.74 -2.44 -12.75
CA GLY A 360 -0.72 -1.51 -11.61
C GLY A 360 -0.65 -2.15 -10.23
N VAL A 361 -0.50 -3.48 -10.13
CA VAL A 361 -0.33 -4.18 -8.84
C VAL A 361 1.08 -4.01 -8.29
N ALA A 362 2.10 -4.36 -9.08
CA ALA A 362 3.49 -4.28 -8.64
C ALA A 362 3.89 -2.83 -8.30
N LEU A 363 4.54 -2.64 -7.15
CA LEU A 363 5.17 -1.38 -6.80
C LEU A 363 6.33 -1.05 -7.74
N ASN A 364 6.59 0.25 -7.90
CA ASN A 364 7.85 0.67 -8.52
C ASN A 364 9.01 0.20 -7.64
N HIS A 365 10.08 -0.30 -8.27
CA HIS A 365 11.23 -0.83 -7.57
C HIS A 365 11.81 0.15 -6.53
N ASP A 366 11.94 1.43 -6.87
CA ASP A 366 12.55 2.43 -5.97
C ASP A 366 11.69 2.66 -4.72
N ILE A 367 10.37 2.56 -4.86
CA ILE A 367 9.41 2.68 -3.74
C ILE A 367 9.49 1.43 -2.87
N LEU A 368 9.48 0.25 -3.49
CA LEU A 368 9.58 -1.01 -2.77
C LEU A 368 10.91 -1.11 -2.01
N ASP A 369 12.00 -0.71 -2.65
CA ASP A 369 13.32 -0.70 -2.04
C ASP A 369 13.37 0.26 -0.85
N SER A 370 12.81 1.47 -0.99
CA SER A 370 12.70 2.42 0.11
C SER A 370 11.86 1.90 1.28
N ILE A 371 10.76 1.17 1.01
CA ILE A 371 9.94 0.52 2.03
C ILE A 371 10.77 -0.54 2.77
N GLN A 372 11.47 -1.39 2.03
CA GLN A 372 12.28 -2.49 2.59
C GLN A 372 13.54 -2.00 3.30
N GLU A 373 14.13 -0.89 2.87
CA GLU A 373 15.18 -0.18 3.61
C GLU A 373 14.66 0.35 4.94
N GLY A 374 13.40 0.79 5.00
CA GLY A 374 12.73 1.14 6.25
C GLY A 374 12.52 -0.04 7.21
N TRP A 375 12.74 -1.28 6.76
CA TRP A 375 12.67 -2.48 7.59
C TRP A 375 14.03 -2.91 8.13
N VAL A 376 15.13 -2.31 7.65
CA VAL A 376 16.49 -2.60 8.11
C VAL A 376 16.63 -2.18 9.57
N TRP A 377 17.03 -3.10 10.44
CA TRP A 377 17.39 -2.79 11.81
C TRP A 377 18.53 -3.68 12.31
N ASN A 378 19.32 -3.17 13.24
CA ASN A 378 20.35 -3.96 13.92
C ASN A 378 20.66 -3.46 15.32
N THR A 379 21.26 -4.35 16.08
CA THR A 379 21.75 -4.17 17.44
C THR A 379 23.12 -4.86 17.55
N CYS A 380 24.05 -4.22 18.24
CA CYS A 380 25.40 -4.57 18.56
C CYS A 380 25.68 -4.42 20.07
N TYR A 381 26.02 -5.55 20.70
CA TYR A 381 26.42 -5.64 22.09
C TYR A 381 27.85 -6.13 22.21
N LEU A 382 28.50 -5.70 23.26
CA LEU A 382 29.86 -6.10 23.63
C LEU A 382 29.82 -6.47 25.10
N TRP A 383 30.28 -7.68 25.43
CA TRP A 383 30.19 -8.27 26.75
C TRP A 383 31.57 -8.68 27.26
N ASP A 384 31.93 -8.27 28.48
CA ASP A 384 33.13 -8.77 29.16
C ASP A 384 32.85 -10.12 29.81
N MET A 385 33.35 -11.19 29.18
CA MET A 385 33.16 -12.57 29.64
C MET A 385 34.14 -12.96 30.77
N GLY A 386 34.92 -12.02 31.30
CA GLY A 386 35.96 -12.26 32.30
C GLY A 386 37.23 -12.88 31.72
N VAL A 387 37.36 -12.90 30.39
CA VAL A 387 38.56 -13.38 29.70
C VAL A 387 39.50 -12.22 29.49
N LYS A 388 40.75 -12.38 29.96
CA LYS A 388 41.74 -11.30 29.93
C LYS A 388 41.95 -10.80 28.48
N ASP A 389 41.86 -9.49 28.32
CA ASP A 389 42.11 -8.76 27.06
C ASP A 389 41.11 -9.08 25.92
N GLN A 390 39.92 -9.62 26.24
CA GLN A 390 38.90 -9.99 25.25
C GLN A 390 37.50 -9.53 25.66
N LEU A 391 36.66 -9.26 24.66
CA LEU A 391 35.23 -9.03 24.77
C LEU A 391 34.51 -9.95 23.79
N SER A 392 33.30 -10.37 24.12
CA SER A 392 32.42 -11.06 23.20
C SER A 392 31.52 -10.02 22.50
N LEU A 393 31.62 -9.97 21.17
CA LEU A 393 30.81 -9.14 20.29
C LEU A 393 29.61 -9.93 19.82
N TYR A 394 28.42 -9.37 19.97
CA TYR A 394 27.16 -9.93 19.50
C TYR A 394 26.42 -8.89 18.67
N ILE A 395 26.28 -9.11 17.37
CA ILE A 395 25.50 -8.25 16.47
C ILE A 395 24.34 -9.07 15.95
N HIS A 396 23.14 -8.54 15.95
CA HIS A 396 22.04 -9.14 15.24
C HIS A 396 21.24 -8.09 14.49
N GLY A 397 20.62 -8.51 13.39
CA GLY A 397 19.87 -7.59 12.55
C GLY A 397 18.95 -8.31 11.59
N SER A 398 18.10 -7.53 10.94
CA SER A 398 17.13 -8.00 9.97
C SER A 398 17.00 -7.02 8.82
N GLY A 399 16.43 -7.52 7.73
CA GLY A 399 16.12 -6.74 6.57
C GLY A 399 17.35 -6.09 5.94
N PHE A 400 18.47 -6.81 5.83
CA PHE A 400 19.60 -6.38 5.00
C PHE A 400 19.59 -7.14 3.66
N LYS A 401 20.06 -6.49 2.59
CA LYS A 401 20.35 -7.15 1.31
C LYS A 401 21.57 -8.07 1.45
N ASP A 402 21.61 -9.16 0.72
CA ASP A 402 22.83 -9.98 0.63
C ASP A 402 23.99 -9.21 -0.03
N SER A 403 23.69 -8.21 -0.86
CA SER A 403 24.73 -7.29 -1.35
C SER A 403 25.35 -6.42 -0.25
N MET A 404 24.72 -6.29 0.91
CA MET A 404 25.23 -5.52 2.04
C MET A 404 25.99 -6.41 3.02
N ILE A 405 25.35 -7.44 3.58
CA ILE A 405 25.97 -8.29 4.62
C ILE A 405 26.66 -9.54 4.06
N GLY A 406 26.26 -9.99 2.86
CA GLY A 406 26.61 -11.28 2.29
C GLY A 406 25.71 -12.41 2.84
N PRO A 407 25.36 -13.43 2.02
CA PRO A 407 24.50 -14.56 2.46
C PRO A 407 25.03 -15.31 3.68
N LYS A 408 26.34 -15.26 3.91
CA LYS A 408 27.03 -15.87 5.08
C LYS A 408 27.72 -14.83 5.97
N GLY A 409 27.32 -13.56 5.88
CA GLY A 409 27.87 -12.48 6.70
C GLY A 409 29.29 -12.06 6.33
N TYR A 410 29.87 -12.51 5.20
CA TYR A 410 31.29 -12.27 4.91
C TYR A 410 31.65 -10.78 4.81
N LYS A 411 30.73 -9.92 4.35
CA LYS A 411 30.98 -8.46 4.29
C LYS A 411 30.99 -7.86 5.69
N LEU A 412 30.07 -8.30 6.55
CA LEU A 412 30.06 -7.91 7.95
C LEU A 412 31.35 -8.38 8.65
N ILE A 413 31.72 -9.64 8.47
CA ILE A 413 32.97 -10.23 8.99
C ILE A 413 34.19 -9.41 8.55
N GLU A 414 34.26 -9.03 7.27
CA GLU A 414 35.35 -8.21 6.74
C GLU A 414 35.41 -6.83 7.40
N ARG A 415 34.26 -6.16 7.56
CA ARG A 415 34.18 -4.84 8.20
C ARG A 415 34.55 -4.89 9.68
N VAL A 416 34.05 -5.87 10.42
CA VAL A 416 34.42 -6.08 11.84
C VAL A 416 35.91 -6.41 11.95
N SER A 417 36.44 -7.25 11.06
CA SER A 417 37.88 -7.57 11.01
C SER A 417 38.74 -6.33 10.81
N HIS A 418 38.28 -5.36 10.01
CA HIS A 418 38.99 -4.10 9.83
C HIS A 418 39.09 -3.31 11.14
N CYS A 419 38.00 -3.22 11.91
CA CYS A 419 38.00 -2.58 13.23
C CYS A 419 38.92 -3.29 14.22
N VAL A 420 38.93 -4.62 14.23
CA VAL A 420 39.80 -5.43 15.10
C VAL A 420 41.28 -5.22 14.76
N ARG A 421 41.64 -5.12 13.47
CA ARG A 421 43.02 -4.84 13.05
C ARG A 421 43.45 -3.43 13.43
N ALA A 422 42.54 -2.46 13.34
CA ALA A 422 42.81 -1.08 13.76
C ALA A 422 43.08 -0.95 15.26
N SER A 423 42.64 -1.92 16.08
CA SER A 423 42.96 -2.01 17.50
C SER A 423 44.11 -2.99 17.81
N GLU A 424 44.89 -3.39 16.80
CA GLU A 424 46.04 -4.30 16.91
C GLU A 424 45.68 -5.69 17.50
N GLY A 425 44.42 -6.12 17.37
CA GLY A 425 43.95 -7.40 17.90
C GLY A 425 43.72 -8.48 16.84
N VAL A 426 43.20 -9.62 17.33
CA VAL A 426 42.80 -10.76 16.50
C VAL A 426 41.37 -11.14 16.85
N MET A 427 40.55 -11.33 15.82
CA MET A 427 39.18 -11.82 15.97
C MET A 427 39.17 -13.34 16.04
N LYS A 428 38.46 -13.92 17.02
CA LYS A 428 38.35 -15.38 17.21
C LYS A 428 36.89 -15.80 17.27
N ASP A 429 36.67 -17.11 17.18
CA ASP A 429 35.35 -17.74 17.41
C ASP A 429 34.22 -17.06 16.64
N VAL A 430 34.50 -16.79 15.35
CA VAL A 430 33.61 -16.05 14.47
C VAL A 430 32.48 -16.95 14.00
N GLU A 431 31.25 -16.57 14.34
CA GLU A 431 30.04 -17.27 13.94
C GLU A 431 29.08 -16.30 13.26
N PHE A 432 28.44 -16.76 12.18
CA PHE A 432 27.35 -16.05 11.54
C PHE A 432 26.25 -17.06 11.21
N ALA A 433 25.03 -16.76 11.62
CA ALA A 433 23.89 -17.64 11.39
C ALA A 433 22.61 -16.84 11.12
N TRP A 434 21.83 -17.32 10.16
CA TRP A 434 20.44 -16.93 10.01
C TRP A 434 19.56 -17.79 10.92
N PHE A 435 18.51 -17.19 11.46
CA PHE A 435 17.47 -17.90 12.21
C PHE A 435 16.13 -17.15 12.07
N TYR A 436 15.05 -17.83 12.41
CA TYR A 436 13.75 -17.18 12.56
C TYR A 436 13.63 -16.62 13.97
N SER A 437 13.44 -15.31 14.10
CA SER A 437 13.19 -14.66 15.38
C SER A 437 11.68 -14.55 15.65
N GLY A 438 11.32 -14.56 16.92
CA GLY A 438 9.99 -14.22 17.42
C GLY A 438 9.09 -15.41 17.74
N TYR A 439 8.25 -15.23 18.75
CA TYR A 439 7.17 -16.13 19.13
C TYR A 439 5.86 -15.72 18.42
N PRO A 440 4.89 -16.64 18.27
CA PRO A 440 3.57 -16.29 17.79
C PRO A 440 2.95 -15.15 18.64
N GLY A 441 2.70 -14.00 18.02
CA GLY A 441 2.15 -12.80 18.67
C GLY A 441 3.17 -11.75 19.12
N ASP A 442 4.47 -11.96 18.87
CA ASP A 442 5.49 -10.91 19.03
C ASP A 442 5.30 -9.77 18.00
N ASP A 443 5.89 -8.61 18.28
CA ASP A 443 5.92 -7.47 17.36
C ASP A 443 6.49 -7.88 15.99
N ALA A 444 5.89 -7.38 14.90
CA ALA A 444 6.39 -7.54 13.53
C ALA A 444 7.87 -7.14 13.39
N LYS A 445 8.34 -6.16 14.17
CA LYS A 445 9.77 -5.77 14.22
C LYS A 445 10.69 -6.86 14.77
N ARG A 446 10.18 -7.78 15.58
CA ARG A 446 10.93 -8.81 16.29
C ARG A 446 10.72 -10.21 15.69
N THR A 447 9.81 -10.33 14.74
CA THR A 447 9.45 -11.57 14.06
C THR A 447 10.03 -11.58 12.65
N GLY A 448 10.40 -12.77 12.16
CA GLY A 448 10.88 -12.95 10.78
C GLY A 448 12.34 -13.38 10.67
N ALA A 449 12.92 -13.22 9.47
CA ALA A 449 14.30 -13.62 9.20
C ALA A 449 15.30 -12.65 9.84
N VAL A 450 16.13 -13.18 10.73
CA VAL A 450 17.15 -12.42 11.47
C VAL A 450 18.49 -13.14 11.30
N TRP A 451 19.56 -12.37 11.26
CA TRP A 451 20.91 -12.91 11.34
C TRP A 451 21.56 -12.51 12.67
N VAL A 452 22.45 -13.37 13.15
CA VAL A 452 23.32 -13.13 14.30
C VAL A 452 24.76 -13.31 13.84
N PHE A 453 25.61 -12.42 14.30
CA PHE A 453 27.05 -12.45 14.19
C PHE A 453 27.64 -12.43 15.60
N MET A 454 28.53 -13.38 15.88
CA MET A 454 29.23 -13.49 17.16
C MET A 454 30.72 -13.59 16.89
N ALA A 455 31.53 -12.93 17.73
CA ALA A 455 32.98 -13.07 17.67
C ALA A 455 33.63 -12.63 18.98
N ASP A 456 34.78 -13.21 19.29
CA ASP A 456 35.65 -12.68 20.33
C ASP A 456 36.59 -11.61 19.74
N VAL A 457 36.55 -10.42 20.31
CA VAL A 457 37.27 -9.21 19.87
C VAL A 457 38.15 -8.69 21.00
N PRO A 458 39.21 -7.91 20.71
CA PRO A 458 40.08 -7.38 21.77
C PRO A 458 39.34 -6.33 22.61
N ASN A 459 39.66 -6.25 23.91
CA ASN A 459 38.98 -5.31 24.82
C ASN A 459 39.25 -3.82 24.56
N ASN A 460 40.24 -3.51 23.72
CA ASN A 460 40.57 -2.16 23.28
C ASN A 460 39.86 -1.77 21.96
N ILE A 461 38.98 -2.62 21.43
CA ILE A 461 38.20 -2.31 20.23
C ILE A 461 37.35 -1.05 20.47
N ARG A 462 37.28 -0.17 19.49
CA ARG A 462 36.45 1.04 19.56
C ARG A 462 35.01 0.68 19.16
N PRO A 463 34.01 0.83 20.04
CA PRO A 463 32.63 0.54 19.70
C PRO A 463 32.17 1.36 18.48
N GLY A 464 32.56 2.64 18.41
CA GLY A 464 32.24 3.53 17.28
C GLY A 464 32.70 3.02 15.92
N CYS A 465 33.83 2.29 15.84
CA CYS A 465 34.25 1.66 14.58
C CYS A 465 33.25 0.59 14.15
N LEU A 466 32.72 -0.21 15.09
CA LEU A 466 31.72 -1.24 14.81
C LEU A 466 30.40 -0.60 14.39
N GLY A 467 29.97 0.47 15.07
CA GLY A 467 28.78 1.24 14.68
C GLY A 467 28.89 1.79 13.26
N GLU A 468 29.99 2.46 12.94
CA GLU A 468 30.30 2.98 11.60
C GLU A 468 30.31 1.88 10.54
N ALA A 469 31.00 0.77 10.83
CA ALA A 469 31.05 -0.39 9.96
C ALA A 469 29.65 -0.94 9.61
N ILE A 470 28.72 -0.97 10.57
CA ILE A 470 27.35 -1.46 10.32
C ILE A 470 26.52 -0.41 9.56
N MET A 471 26.65 0.88 9.90
CA MET A 471 25.97 1.96 9.16
C MET A 471 26.42 2.03 7.70
N GLU A 472 27.70 1.81 7.41
CA GLU A 472 28.21 1.72 6.03
C GLU A 472 27.60 0.57 5.22
N LEU A 473 27.11 -0.47 5.89
CA LEU A 473 26.38 -1.58 5.28
C LEU A 473 24.88 -1.31 5.16
N GLY A 474 24.42 -0.10 5.50
CA GLY A 474 23.01 0.31 5.45
C GLY A 474 22.24 0.08 6.75
N GLY A 475 22.93 -0.29 7.83
CA GLY A 475 22.30 -0.56 9.12
C GLY A 475 21.85 0.69 9.87
N THR A 476 20.90 0.47 10.79
CA THR A 476 20.46 1.44 11.78
C THR A 476 20.82 0.89 13.17
N THR A 477 22.06 1.15 13.61
CA THR A 477 22.56 0.64 14.91
C THR A 477 21.85 1.32 16.08
N MET A 478 21.24 0.53 16.97
CA MET A 478 20.41 1.03 18.08
C MET A 478 21.02 0.94 19.49
N ASP A 479 22.35 0.76 19.66
CA ASP A 479 22.95 0.40 20.97
C ASP A 479 24.46 0.69 21.16
N ASN A 480 25.13 -0.09 22.04
CA ASN A 480 26.45 0.16 22.65
C ASN A 480 27.62 0.29 21.67
N CYS A 481 27.42 -0.05 20.40
CA CYS A 481 28.41 0.18 19.35
C CYS A 481 28.30 1.57 18.71
N VAL A 482 27.44 2.44 19.24
CA VAL A 482 27.34 3.85 18.83
C VAL A 482 28.06 4.72 19.88
N GLY A 483 29.35 5.01 19.65
CA GLY A 483 30.13 5.93 20.50
C GLY A 483 31.62 5.58 20.66
N ASP A 484 32.42 6.55 21.11
CA ASP A 484 33.88 6.38 21.24
C ASP A 484 34.31 5.51 22.42
N LYS A 485 33.44 5.31 23.41
CA LYS A 485 33.74 4.61 24.66
C LYS A 485 32.56 3.77 25.10
N PHE A 486 32.88 2.70 25.84
CA PHE A 486 31.91 1.97 26.64
C PHE A 486 31.37 2.87 27.76
N GLU A 487 30.07 3.12 27.78
CA GLU A 487 29.39 3.51 29.01
C GLU A 487 29.28 2.26 29.88
N GLN A 488 30.01 2.23 31.00
CA GLN A 488 30.03 1.12 31.96
C GLN A 488 28.81 1.15 32.89
#